data_AF-A0A445EUP0-F1
#
_entry.id   AF-A0A445EUP0-F1
#
_cell.length_a   1.000
_cell.length_b   1.000
_cell.length_c   1.000
_cell.angle_alpha   90.00
_cell.angle_beta   90.00
_cell.angle_gamma   90.00
#
_symmetry.space_group_name_H-M   'P 1'
#
loop_
_entity.id
_entity.type
_entity.pdbx_description
1 polymer ?
#
loop_
_entity_poly.entity_id
_entity_poly.type
_entity_poly.pdbx_seq_one_letter_code
_entity_poly.pdbx_strand_id
1 'polypeptide(L)'
;MVFLSWGRPSPQDQKACIKKSGTFNYDIKYKGATAKSLSSLEQNEGLSKDGFLLNNKRVLLGSGVETFEKSKAALKSWSHLGLDWAFVDPKTTIKEGEKFCVCVKELLPWVMMPLQVVYVNESRKRKGVASFGFGSGTLHGHLLAGEERFSVEIDEKNEVWYEVLSFSKPAHALSVLALPYVKLRQNYFAHESAKLMQNHKMVFLSWGRPSPKDQKACINKSGTFNYDGKYKGFTAKSISSLEQDEGLSKDGFSLNNKRVLLGSGAEVFENAKIALKSWRHFGLDWTFVDPKTQIKQGEKFCVCVKEFLPWVMMPLQVVYVNESSAAKRKRVASFGFGSGTLHGHLLAAEERFSVEIDENNQVWYEVLSFSKPAHILSFVAAPYVKLRQKYFADESAKVMLKHISSSK
;
A
#
# COMPACT_ATOMS: atom_id res chain seq x y z
N MET A 1 7.73 11.71 36.64
CA MET A 1 8.96 11.68 35.81
C MET A 1 8.51 11.54 34.36
N VAL A 2 8.98 12.38 33.45
CA VAL A 2 8.71 12.26 32.00
C VAL A 2 10.02 11.93 31.31
N PHE A 3 10.01 11.03 30.34
CA PHE A 3 11.21 10.63 29.62
C PHE A 3 11.32 11.43 28.31
N LEU A 4 12.34 12.27 28.24
CA LEU A 4 12.58 13.16 27.11
C LEU A 4 13.90 12.81 26.42
N SER A 5 13.97 13.01 25.11
CA SER A 5 15.20 12.95 24.33
C SER A 5 15.24 14.09 23.31
N TRP A 6 16.38 14.76 23.18
CA TRP A 6 16.57 15.83 22.20
C TRP A 6 16.78 15.29 20.77
N GLY A 7 17.13 14.02 20.64
CA GLY A 7 17.25 13.29 19.38
C GLY A 7 16.21 12.17 19.26
N ARG A 8 16.11 11.55 18.08
CA ARG A 8 15.25 10.36 17.90
C ARG A 8 15.71 9.26 18.87
N PRO A 9 14.85 8.75 19.76
CA PRO A 9 15.26 7.80 20.80
C PRO A 9 15.91 6.53 20.24
N SER A 10 17.09 6.22 20.73
CA SER A 10 17.80 4.97 20.40
C SER A 10 17.17 3.77 21.12
N PRO A 11 17.47 2.53 20.72
CA PRO A 11 17.07 1.34 21.47
C PRO A 11 17.59 1.32 22.91
N GLN A 12 18.74 1.96 23.19
CA GLN A 12 19.28 2.07 24.55
C GLN A 12 18.44 3.04 25.41
N ASP A 13 18.04 4.18 24.85
CA ASP A 13 17.17 5.15 25.53
C ASP A 13 15.83 4.51 25.91
N GLN A 14 15.24 3.76 24.98
CA GLN A 14 13.98 3.04 25.19
C GLN A 14 14.10 1.99 26.29
N LYS A 15 15.18 1.19 26.30
CA LYS A 15 15.46 0.22 27.38
C LYS A 15 15.62 0.90 28.74
N ALA A 16 16.32 2.04 28.79
CA ALA A 16 16.48 2.81 30.02
C ALA A 16 15.14 3.37 30.53
N CYS A 17 14.29 3.86 29.63
CA CYS A 17 12.93 4.30 29.93
C CYS A 17 12.10 3.14 30.52
N ILE A 18 12.07 1.98 29.85
CA ILE A 18 11.32 0.80 30.31
C ILE A 18 11.80 0.34 31.69
N LYS A 19 13.10 0.27 31.94
CA LYS A 19 13.66 -0.13 33.23
C LYS A 19 13.21 0.78 34.38
N LYS A 20 13.05 2.08 34.12
CA LYS A 20 12.61 3.08 35.11
C LYS A 20 11.08 3.16 35.27
N SER A 21 10.32 2.61 34.33
CA SER A 21 8.86 2.76 34.28
C SER A 21 8.04 1.90 35.26
N GLY A 22 8.66 0.90 35.90
CA GLY A 22 8.01 0.12 36.97
C GLY A 22 6.73 -0.60 36.53
N THR A 23 5.64 -0.34 37.25
CA THR A 23 4.30 -0.96 37.09
C THR A 23 3.31 -0.03 36.39
N PHE A 24 2.10 -0.52 36.11
CA PHE A 24 1.00 0.27 35.56
C PHE A 24 0.71 1.51 36.41
N ASN A 25 0.37 2.62 35.76
CA ASN A 25 0.02 3.89 36.41
C ASN A 25 -1.51 4.12 36.48
N TYR A 26 -2.30 3.06 36.32
CA TYR A 26 -3.76 3.04 36.46
C TYR A 26 -4.18 1.84 37.31
N ASP A 27 -5.40 1.88 37.85
CA ASP A 27 -5.93 0.85 38.75
C ASP A 27 -6.02 -0.52 38.04
N ILE A 28 -5.45 -1.54 38.69
CA ILE A 28 -5.35 -2.90 38.16
C ILE A 28 -6.72 -3.52 37.88
N LYS A 29 -7.80 -3.03 38.53
CA LYS A 29 -9.17 -3.50 38.26
C LYS A 29 -9.64 -3.20 36.83
N TYR A 30 -9.00 -2.26 36.12
CA TYR A 30 -9.27 -1.95 34.72
C TYR A 30 -8.32 -2.64 33.74
N LYS A 31 -7.34 -3.42 34.22
CA LYS A 31 -6.40 -4.14 33.35
C LYS A 31 -7.18 -5.11 32.44
N GLY A 32 -6.99 -4.97 31.13
CA GLY A 32 -7.65 -5.75 30.11
C GLY A 32 -9.06 -5.30 29.78
N ALA A 33 -9.52 -4.16 30.31
CA ALA A 33 -10.89 -3.69 30.06
C ALA A 33 -11.15 -3.45 28.56
N THR A 34 -10.16 -3.00 27.80
CA THR A 34 -10.30 -2.77 26.34
C THR A 34 -10.50 -4.06 25.53
N ALA A 35 -10.33 -5.24 26.13
CA ALA A 35 -10.66 -6.51 25.48
C ALA A 35 -12.16 -6.65 25.22
N LYS A 36 -12.99 -5.88 25.93
CA LYS A 36 -14.44 -5.79 25.74
C LYS A 36 -14.78 -4.74 24.67
N SER A 37 -16.01 -4.79 24.18
CA SER A 37 -16.51 -3.83 23.18
C SER A 37 -16.63 -2.40 23.73
N LEU A 38 -16.64 -1.39 22.85
CA LEU A 38 -16.90 0.00 23.22
C LEU A 38 -18.16 0.14 24.10
N SER A 39 -19.27 -0.48 23.71
CA SER A 39 -20.52 -0.42 24.47
C SER A 39 -20.37 -0.93 25.92
N SER A 40 -19.53 -1.95 26.13
CA SER A 40 -19.24 -2.49 27.46
C SER A 40 -18.37 -1.54 28.30
N LEU A 41 -17.51 -0.73 27.66
CA LEU A 41 -16.73 0.30 28.33
C LEU A 41 -17.60 1.51 28.68
N GLU A 42 -18.52 1.91 27.79
CA GLU A 42 -19.47 3.00 28.02
C GLU A 42 -20.41 2.70 29.20
N GLN A 43 -20.83 1.44 29.35
CA GLN A 43 -21.65 0.99 30.47
C GLN A 43 -20.87 0.79 31.78
N ASN A 44 -19.54 0.86 31.74
CA ASN A 44 -18.72 0.72 32.94
C ASN A 44 -18.68 2.05 33.70
N GLU A 45 -19.64 2.23 34.62
CA GLU A 45 -19.71 3.43 35.48
C GLU A 45 -18.41 3.69 36.25
N GLY A 46 -17.65 2.64 36.56
CA GLY A 46 -16.37 2.77 37.23
C GLY A 46 -15.35 3.57 36.42
N LEU A 47 -15.28 3.38 35.09
CA LEU A 47 -14.35 4.15 34.25
C LEU A 47 -14.70 5.65 34.26
N SER A 48 -15.98 5.98 34.15
CA SER A 48 -16.44 7.37 34.17
C SER A 48 -16.24 8.02 35.55
N LYS A 49 -16.64 7.34 36.64
CA LYS A 49 -16.47 7.82 38.02
C LYS A 49 -15.00 8.06 38.38
N ASP A 50 -14.09 7.21 37.88
CA ASP A 50 -12.65 7.36 38.12
C ASP A 50 -11.96 8.34 37.14
N GLY A 51 -12.75 9.04 36.32
CA GLY A 51 -12.32 10.16 35.47
C GLY A 51 -11.67 9.76 34.13
N PHE A 52 -11.88 8.52 33.67
CA PHE A 52 -11.36 8.08 32.37
C PHE A 52 -12.25 8.55 31.22
N LEU A 53 -11.60 8.98 30.14
CA LEU A 53 -12.23 9.37 28.88
C LEU A 53 -12.05 8.26 27.85
N LEU A 54 -13.12 7.95 27.13
CA LEU A 54 -13.08 6.99 26.02
C LEU A 54 -12.68 7.67 24.72
N ASN A 55 -11.90 6.97 23.90
CA ASN A 55 -11.64 7.31 22.53
C ASN A 55 -11.84 6.08 21.64
N ASN A 56 -12.56 6.24 20.53
CA ASN A 56 -12.77 5.17 19.56
C ASN A 56 -12.60 5.69 18.13
N LYS A 57 -11.84 4.95 17.33
CA LYS A 57 -11.77 5.14 15.89
C LYS A 57 -11.85 3.79 15.20
N ARG A 58 -12.94 3.57 14.47
CA ARG A 58 -13.16 2.39 13.64
C ARG A 58 -13.25 2.79 12.18
N VAL A 59 -12.56 2.06 11.30
CA VAL A 59 -12.53 2.32 9.86
C VAL A 59 -12.58 1.03 9.05
N LEU A 60 -13.26 1.07 7.90
CA LEU A 60 -13.27 -0.03 6.94
C LEU A 60 -11.93 -0.05 6.18
N LEU A 61 -11.28 -1.21 6.13
CA LEU A 61 -10.04 -1.46 5.39
C LEU A 61 -10.28 -2.10 4.03
N GLY A 62 -11.37 -2.85 3.88
CA GLY A 62 -11.72 -3.58 2.66
C GLY A 62 -12.57 -4.80 2.97
N SER A 63 -12.43 -5.86 2.19
CA SER A 63 -13.16 -7.11 2.38
C SER A 63 -12.28 -8.34 2.14
N GLY A 64 -12.69 -9.49 2.68
CA GLY A 64 -12.05 -10.77 2.42
C GLY A 64 -10.89 -11.13 3.36
N VAL A 65 -10.64 -12.44 3.43
CA VAL A 65 -9.59 -13.05 4.26
C VAL A 65 -8.18 -12.53 3.90
N GLU A 66 -7.92 -12.24 2.62
CA GLU A 66 -6.62 -11.69 2.21
C GLU A 66 -6.37 -10.31 2.81
N THR A 67 -7.38 -9.43 2.78
CA THR A 67 -7.31 -8.11 3.44
C THR A 67 -7.08 -8.29 4.93
N PHE A 68 -7.82 -9.20 5.58
CA PHE A 68 -7.66 -9.49 7.00
C PHE A 68 -6.24 -9.94 7.36
N GLU A 69 -5.66 -10.91 6.65
CA GLU A 69 -4.31 -11.40 6.93
C GLU A 69 -3.24 -10.32 6.66
N LYS A 70 -3.42 -9.49 5.63
CA LYS A 70 -2.54 -8.34 5.38
C LYS A 70 -2.61 -7.30 6.50
N SER A 71 -3.81 -6.94 6.93
CA SER A 71 -4.01 -5.97 8.01
C SER A 71 -3.51 -6.51 9.35
N LYS A 72 -3.69 -7.81 9.61
CA LYS A 72 -3.11 -8.50 10.77
C LYS A 72 -1.58 -8.48 10.73
N ALA A 73 -0.96 -8.75 9.59
CA ALA A 73 0.48 -8.65 9.41
C ALA A 73 1.00 -7.22 9.61
N ALA A 74 0.29 -6.22 9.07
CA ALA A 74 0.59 -4.80 9.27
C ALA A 74 0.49 -4.38 10.75
N LEU A 75 -0.49 -4.94 11.46
CA LEU A 75 -0.63 -4.72 12.90
C LEU A 75 0.54 -5.34 13.68
N LYS A 76 0.91 -6.60 13.35
CA LYS A 76 2.04 -7.33 13.97
C LYS A 76 3.40 -6.67 13.72
N SER A 77 3.56 -5.93 12.63
CA SER A 77 4.80 -5.21 12.29
C SER A 77 4.82 -3.75 12.76
N TRP A 78 3.86 -3.32 13.57
CA TRP A 78 3.73 -1.93 14.05
C TRP A 78 3.50 -0.89 12.94
N SER A 79 2.99 -1.29 11.77
CA SER A 79 2.79 -0.37 10.63
C SER A 79 1.81 0.76 10.94
N HIS A 80 0.80 0.51 11.78
CA HIS A 80 -0.17 1.49 12.29
C HIS A 80 0.46 2.60 13.16
N LEU A 81 1.70 2.39 13.61
CA LEU A 81 2.53 3.31 14.38
C LEU A 81 3.78 3.72 13.57
N GLY A 82 3.82 3.51 12.26
CA GLY A 82 4.92 3.89 11.37
C GLY A 82 4.86 5.36 10.93
N LEU A 83 4.66 6.28 11.88
CA LEU A 83 4.46 7.71 11.61
C LEU A 83 5.79 8.47 11.67
N ASP A 84 5.94 9.56 10.92
CA ASP A 84 7.16 10.39 10.96
C ASP A 84 7.42 10.99 12.35
N TRP A 85 6.34 11.18 13.11
CA TRP A 85 6.31 11.79 14.44
C TRP A 85 6.01 10.81 15.56
N ALA A 86 5.72 9.54 15.30
CA ALA A 86 5.49 8.53 16.34
C ALA A 86 5.94 7.15 15.86
N PHE A 87 6.65 6.39 16.70
CA PHE A 87 7.09 5.05 16.34
C PHE A 87 7.26 4.11 17.55
N VAL A 88 7.28 2.82 17.25
CA VAL A 88 7.71 1.73 18.14
C VAL A 88 8.91 1.03 17.48
N ASP A 89 9.83 0.47 18.26
CA ASP A 89 10.89 -0.38 17.72
C ASP A 89 10.25 -1.58 16.99
N PRO A 90 10.47 -1.76 15.67
CA PRO A 90 9.87 -2.85 14.91
C PRO A 90 10.23 -4.25 15.41
N LYS A 91 11.28 -4.38 16.24
CA LYS A 91 11.68 -5.65 16.87
C LYS A 91 10.84 -6.00 18.11
N THR A 92 10.01 -5.07 18.58
CA THR A 92 9.13 -5.28 19.73
C THR A 92 8.13 -6.39 19.42
N THR A 93 8.13 -7.45 20.23
CA THR A 93 7.22 -8.58 20.02
C THR A 93 5.87 -8.29 20.65
N ILE A 94 4.78 -8.53 19.92
CA ILE A 94 3.43 -8.41 20.48
C ILE A 94 3.12 -9.69 21.27
N LYS A 95 3.48 -9.68 22.55
CA LYS A 95 3.25 -10.77 23.50
C LYS A 95 2.82 -10.19 24.84
N GLU A 96 1.86 -10.83 25.52
CA GLU A 96 1.46 -10.44 26.87
C GLU A 96 2.68 -10.35 27.81
N GLY A 97 2.75 -9.24 28.55
CA GLY A 97 3.87 -8.93 29.43
C GLY A 97 5.01 -8.16 28.78
N GLU A 98 5.07 -8.08 27.44
CA GLU A 98 6.13 -7.33 26.75
C GLU A 98 6.02 -5.84 27.07
N LYS A 99 7.12 -5.25 27.54
CA LYS A 99 7.23 -3.82 27.78
C LYS A 99 7.90 -3.14 26.58
N PHE A 100 7.37 -1.99 26.19
CA PHE A 100 7.86 -1.24 25.05
C PHE A 100 7.67 0.26 25.24
N CYS A 101 8.23 1.05 24.32
CA CYS A 101 8.03 2.49 24.29
C CYS A 101 7.38 2.92 22.98
N VAL A 102 6.35 3.75 23.08
CA VAL A 102 5.94 4.61 21.96
C VAL A 102 6.76 5.88 22.07
N CYS A 103 7.52 6.19 21.03
CA CYS A 103 8.35 7.40 20.95
C CYS A 103 7.63 8.43 20.09
N VAL A 104 7.28 9.58 20.65
CA VAL A 104 6.51 10.64 19.97
C VAL A 104 7.34 11.91 19.88
N LYS A 105 7.46 12.47 18.68
CA LYS A 105 8.08 13.78 18.45
C LYS A 105 7.05 14.86 18.74
N GLU A 106 7.28 15.58 19.81
CA GLU A 106 6.60 16.84 20.11
C GLU A 106 7.52 18.01 19.70
N LEU A 107 7.11 19.25 19.90
CA LEU A 107 7.72 20.43 19.26
C LEU A 107 9.24 20.53 19.41
N LEU A 108 9.80 20.24 20.59
CA LEU A 108 11.23 20.45 20.88
C LEU A 108 11.96 19.24 21.50
N PRO A 109 11.30 18.32 22.25
CA PRO A 109 11.86 16.99 22.52
C PRO A 109 10.98 15.83 22.03
N TRP A 110 11.62 14.68 21.78
CA TRP A 110 10.94 13.39 21.73
C TRP A 110 10.51 12.98 23.13
N VAL A 111 9.28 12.50 23.26
CA VAL A 111 8.71 11.93 24.48
C VAL A 111 8.69 10.42 24.33
N MET A 112 9.29 9.71 25.29
CA MET A 112 9.20 8.25 25.38
C MET A 112 8.11 7.88 26.37
N MET A 113 7.12 7.16 25.87
CA MET A 113 5.94 6.75 26.61
C MET A 113 6.01 5.24 26.85
N PRO A 114 6.29 4.78 28.08
CA PRO A 114 6.42 3.35 28.37
C PRO A 114 5.04 2.69 28.51
N LEU A 115 4.87 1.56 27.84
CA LEU A 115 3.67 0.72 27.88
C LEU A 115 4.05 -0.74 28.10
N GLN A 116 3.05 -1.54 28.43
CA GLN A 116 3.14 -2.99 28.48
C GLN A 116 1.95 -3.61 27.75
N VAL A 117 2.20 -4.63 26.92
CA VAL A 117 1.14 -5.45 26.33
C VAL A 117 0.41 -6.20 27.45
N VAL A 118 -0.88 -5.93 27.59
CA VAL A 118 -1.74 -6.46 28.65
C VAL A 118 -2.38 -7.78 28.25
N TYR A 119 -2.77 -7.92 26.99
CA TYR A 119 -3.33 -9.14 26.42
C TYR A 119 -3.12 -9.15 24.90
N VAL A 120 -3.18 -10.34 24.32
CA VAL A 120 -3.23 -10.55 22.87
C VAL A 120 -4.40 -11.50 22.59
N ASN A 121 -5.36 -11.03 21.81
CA ASN A 121 -6.55 -11.80 21.45
C ASN A 121 -6.50 -12.17 19.96
N GLU A 122 -6.60 -13.45 19.68
CA GLU A 122 -6.80 -13.97 18.33
C GLU A 122 -7.98 -14.93 18.36
N SER A 123 -8.98 -14.67 17.53
CA SER A 123 -10.17 -15.52 17.42
C SER A 123 -10.44 -15.88 15.97
N ARG A 124 -10.84 -17.13 15.73
CA ARG A 124 -11.30 -17.59 14.42
C ARG A 124 -12.57 -18.40 14.65
N LYS A 125 -13.69 -17.90 14.15
CA LYS A 125 -15.01 -18.50 14.29
C LYS A 125 -15.41 -19.21 12.98
N ARG A 126 -16.50 -19.98 13.04
CA ARG A 126 -17.13 -20.56 11.85
C ARG A 126 -17.65 -19.43 10.94
N LYS A 127 -17.77 -19.71 9.63
CA LYS A 127 -18.19 -18.74 8.58
C LYS A 127 -17.20 -17.62 8.24
N GLY A 128 -15.90 -17.80 8.53
CA GLY A 128 -14.87 -16.86 8.07
C GLY A 128 -14.66 -15.62 8.94
N VAL A 129 -15.46 -15.45 10.01
CA VAL A 129 -15.26 -14.40 11.02
C VAL A 129 -13.97 -14.65 11.80
N ALA A 130 -13.13 -13.64 11.89
CA ALA A 130 -11.87 -13.71 12.63
C ALA A 130 -11.49 -12.33 13.18
N SER A 131 -10.74 -12.33 14.28
CA SER A 131 -10.23 -11.10 14.87
C SER A 131 -8.81 -11.30 15.38
N PHE A 132 -7.99 -10.27 15.27
CA PHE A 132 -6.70 -10.19 15.92
C PHE A 132 -6.54 -8.80 16.55
N GLY A 133 -6.12 -8.73 17.80
CA GLY A 133 -5.84 -7.46 18.46
C GLY A 133 -5.06 -7.63 19.74
N PHE A 134 -4.50 -6.53 20.24
CA PHE A 134 -3.77 -6.51 21.50
C PHE A 134 -4.07 -5.21 22.23
N GLY A 135 -4.12 -5.28 23.55
CA GLY A 135 -4.26 -4.13 24.44
C GLY A 135 -2.92 -3.78 25.08
N SER A 136 -2.61 -2.49 25.19
CA SER A 136 -1.41 -1.98 25.85
C SER A 136 -1.79 -1.01 26.97
N GLY A 137 -1.28 -1.28 28.16
CA GLY A 137 -1.49 -0.46 29.34
C GLY A 137 -0.31 0.47 29.59
N THR A 138 -0.58 1.68 30.06
CA THR A 138 0.44 2.68 30.36
C THR A 138 1.20 2.37 31.66
N LEU A 139 2.52 2.58 31.66
CA LEU A 139 3.39 2.42 32.83
C LEU A 139 3.75 3.78 33.46
N HIS A 140 4.39 3.78 34.63
CA HIS A 140 4.85 5.04 35.24
C HIS A 140 5.83 5.78 34.31
N GLY A 141 5.61 7.08 34.20
CA GLY A 141 6.33 7.98 33.30
C GLY A 141 5.70 8.14 31.91
N HIS A 142 4.59 7.45 31.65
CA HIS A 142 3.65 7.82 30.61
C HIS A 142 2.89 9.11 31.00
N LEU A 143 2.58 9.98 30.03
CA LEU A 143 1.86 11.24 30.29
C LEU A 143 0.38 11.01 30.65
N LEU A 144 -0.18 9.89 30.22
CA LEU A 144 -1.54 9.43 30.48
C LEU A 144 -1.55 8.14 31.29
N ALA A 145 -2.66 7.88 31.97
CA ALA A 145 -2.98 6.64 32.64
C ALA A 145 -4.17 5.99 31.93
N GLY A 146 -4.04 4.74 31.49
CA GLY A 146 -5.10 4.02 30.79
C GLY A 146 -4.61 2.82 29.97
N GLU A 147 -5.48 2.36 29.07
CA GLU A 147 -5.22 1.23 28.18
C GLU A 147 -5.74 1.52 26.77
N GLU A 148 -5.02 1.03 25.77
CA GLU A 148 -5.34 1.21 24.36
C GLU A 148 -5.24 -0.12 23.61
N ARG A 149 -6.30 -0.46 22.86
CA ARG A 149 -6.39 -1.63 22.00
C ARG A 149 -6.29 -1.22 20.54
N PHE A 150 -5.47 -1.97 19.81
CA PHE A 150 -5.50 -2.01 18.36
C PHE A 150 -6.03 -3.37 17.91
N SER A 151 -6.97 -3.38 16.97
CA SER A 151 -7.56 -4.62 16.47
C SER A 151 -7.94 -4.57 15.00
N VAL A 152 -7.89 -5.73 14.37
CA VAL A 152 -8.45 -6.00 13.04
C VAL A 152 -9.47 -7.12 13.16
N GLU A 153 -10.61 -6.96 12.50
CA GLU A 153 -11.72 -7.91 12.53
C GLU A 153 -12.27 -8.08 11.11
N ILE A 154 -12.49 -9.33 10.69
CA ILE A 154 -13.33 -9.65 9.54
C ILE A 154 -14.69 -10.13 10.05
N ASP A 155 -15.74 -9.42 9.66
CA ASP A 155 -17.11 -9.68 10.13
C ASP A 155 -17.87 -10.68 9.24
N GLU A 156 -19.13 -10.96 9.59
CA GLU A 156 -19.98 -11.89 8.86
C GLU A 156 -20.34 -11.42 7.44
N LYS A 157 -20.20 -10.14 7.16
CA LYS A 157 -20.39 -9.54 5.82
C LYS A 157 -19.11 -9.59 5.00
N ASN A 158 -18.06 -10.26 5.50
CA ASN A 158 -16.75 -10.33 4.89
C ASN A 158 -16.05 -8.96 4.83
N GLU A 159 -16.48 -7.97 5.63
CA GLU A 159 -15.86 -6.65 5.73
C GLU A 159 -14.74 -6.68 6.76
N VAL A 160 -13.61 -6.06 6.44
CA VAL A 160 -12.43 -6.00 7.31
C VAL A 160 -12.33 -4.62 7.93
N TRP A 161 -12.37 -4.57 9.25
CA TRP A 161 -12.35 -3.35 10.05
C TRP A 161 -11.06 -3.24 10.85
N TYR A 162 -10.56 -2.02 10.97
CA TYR A 162 -9.54 -1.65 11.94
C TYR A 162 -10.14 -0.76 13.02
N GLU A 163 -9.80 -1.02 14.27
CA GLU A 163 -10.29 -0.27 15.42
C GLU A 163 -9.18 0.08 16.40
N VAL A 164 -9.14 1.34 16.79
CA VAL A 164 -8.40 1.89 17.93
C VAL A 164 -9.41 2.21 19.02
N LEU A 165 -9.32 1.52 20.15
CA LEU A 165 -10.20 1.75 21.31
C LEU A 165 -9.34 1.99 22.55
N SER A 166 -9.51 3.12 23.22
CA SER A 166 -8.80 3.42 24.45
C SER A 166 -9.68 4.06 25.51
N PHE A 167 -9.26 3.90 26.76
CA PHE A 167 -9.69 4.74 27.87
C PHE A 167 -8.46 5.37 28.49
N SER A 168 -8.51 6.65 28.83
CA SER A 168 -7.35 7.32 29.44
C SER A 168 -7.73 8.55 30.24
N LYS A 169 -6.87 8.92 31.19
CA LYS A 169 -6.91 10.19 31.91
C LYS A 169 -5.51 10.79 32.06
N PRO A 170 -5.38 12.11 32.28
CA PRO A 170 -4.11 12.74 32.60
C PRO A 170 -3.40 12.06 33.79
N ALA A 171 -2.10 11.79 33.66
CA ALA A 171 -1.27 11.22 34.73
C ALA A 171 -0.10 12.13 35.13
N HIS A 172 0.00 13.31 34.52
CA HIS A 172 1.06 14.29 34.75
C HIS A 172 0.52 15.72 34.76
N ALA A 173 1.10 16.63 35.54
CA ALA A 173 0.67 18.03 35.61
C ALA A 173 0.60 18.71 34.22
N LEU A 174 1.58 18.42 33.34
CA LEU A 174 1.57 18.88 31.95
C LEU A 174 0.35 18.39 31.17
N SER A 175 -0.06 17.12 31.35
CA SER A 175 -1.24 16.57 30.67
C SER A 175 -2.56 17.11 31.22
N VAL A 176 -2.59 17.54 32.49
CA VAL A 176 -3.77 18.21 33.09
C VAL A 176 -3.91 19.62 32.50
N LEU A 177 -2.84 20.40 32.49
CA LEU A 177 -2.82 21.77 31.94
C LEU A 177 -3.10 21.78 30.43
N ALA A 178 -2.65 20.75 29.70
CA ALA A 178 -2.80 20.63 28.26
C ALA A 178 -3.92 19.66 27.84
N LEU A 179 -4.93 19.40 28.68
CA LEU A 179 -5.97 18.41 28.40
C LEU A 179 -6.67 18.59 27.03
N PRO A 180 -7.04 19.81 26.59
CA PRO A 180 -7.59 20.00 25.25
C PRO A 180 -6.63 19.57 24.14
N TYR A 181 -5.34 19.88 24.29
CA TYR A 181 -4.29 19.48 23.36
C TYR A 181 -4.09 17.95 23.36
N VAL A 182 -4.06 17.32 24.53
CA VAL A 182 -3.98 15.85 24.67
C VAL A 182 -5.11 15.18 23.90
N LYS A 183 -6.36 15.64 24.07
CA LYS A 183 -7.51 15.09 23.36
C LYS A 183 -7.40 15.26 21.85
N LEU A 184 -6.96 16.43 21.39
CA LEU A 184 -6.70 16.68 19.96
C LEU A 184 -5.62 15.73 19.42
N ARG A 185 -4.52 15.51 20.17
CA ARG A 185 -3.43 14.63 19.76
C ARG A 185 -3.80 13.16 19.75
N GLN A 186 -4.62 12.67 20.70
CA GLN A 186 -5.14 11.30 20.68
C GLN A 186 -6.07 11.07 19.49
N ASN A 187 -6.95 12.03 19.18
CA ASN A 187 -7.81 11.96 17.99
C ASN A 187 -6.99 12.00 16.70
N TYR A 188 -5.98 12.86 16.64
CA TYR A 188 -5.05 12.95 15.51
C TYR A 188 -4.26 11.66 15.32
N PHE A 189 -3.75 11.08 16.41
CA PHE A 189 -3.08 9.78 16.40
C PHE A 189 -4.01 8.69 15.84
N ALA A 190 -5.22 8.56 16.38
CA ALA A 190 -6.17 7.55 15.95
C ALA A 190 -6.56 7.72 14.47
N HIS A 191 -6.69 8.97 14.00
CA HIS A 191 -6.93 9.29 12.60
C HIS A 191 -5.76 8.87 11.69
N GLU A 192 -4.53 9.27 12.00
CA GLU A 192 -3.36 8.97 11.18
C GLU A 192 -3.01 7.48 11.21
N SER A 193 -3.19 6.82 12.36
CA SER A 193 -3.05 5.37 12.49
C SER A 193 -4.07 4.62 11.63
N ALA A 194 -5.34 5.03 11.70
CA ALA A 194 -6.40 4.51 10.82
C ALA A 194 -6.09 4.76 9.34
N LYS A 195 -5.58 5.94 9.00
CA LYS A 195 -5.18 6.30 7.65
C LYS A 195 -4.02 5.46 7.13
N LEU A 196 -3.01 5.14 7.95
CA LEU A 196 -1.94 4.21 7.57
C LEU A 196 -2.49 2.80 7.34
N MET A 197 -3.40 2.34 8.18
CA MET A 197 -4.05 1.03 8.02
C MET A 197 -4.95 0.98 6.78
N GLN A 198 -5.66 2.07 6.46
CA GLN A 198 -6.43 2.20 5.22
C GLN A 198 -5.54 2.36 3.98
N ASN A 199 -4.43 3.06 4.13
CA ASN A 199 -3.48 3.33 3.06
C ASN A 199 -2.36 2.27 3.07
N HIS A 200 -2.69 1.09 2.57
CA HIS A 200 -1.75 0.33 1.74
C HIS A 200 -1.37 1.08 0.44
N LYS A 201 -1.83 2.32 0.26
CA LYS A 201 -1.70 3.18 -0.92
C LYS A 201 -0.51 4.14 -0.76
N MET A 202 0.69 3.57 -0.69
CA MET A 202 1.93 4.36 -0.81
C MET A 202 1.99 5.01 -2.20
N VAL A 203 2.61 6.17 -2.31
CA VAL A 203 3.07 6.72 -3.60
C VAL A 203 4.57 6.96 -3.45
N PHE A 204 5.36 6.48 -4.40
CA PHE A 204 6.80 6.54 -4.34
C PHE A 204 7.32 7.71 -5.16
N LEU A 205 7.80 8.75 -4.47
CA LEU A 205 8.28 9.99 -5.08
C LEU A 205 9.80 10.09 -4.98
N SER A 206 10.43 10.71 -5.97
CA SER A 206 11.87 11.02 -5.97
C SER A 206 12.13 12.38 -6.63
N TRP A 207 12.91 13.23 -5.97
CA TRP A 207 13.30 14.55 -6.51
C TRP A 207 14.31 14.44 -7.66
N GLY A 208 15.11 13.38 -7.67
CA GLY A 208 16.01 13.02 -8.77
C GLY A 208 15.48 11.85 -9.61
N ARG A 209 16.13 11.59 -10.75
CA ARG A 209 15.84 10.39 -11.55
C ARG A 209 16.06 9.14 -10.69
N PRO A 210 15.05 8.27 -10.49
CA PRO A 210 15.16 7.13 -9.58
C PRO A 210 16.33 6.19 -9.92
N SER A 211 17.17 5.90 -8.93
CA SER A 211 18.25 4.92 -9.07
C SER A 211 17.71 3.47 -9.00
N PRO A 212 18.50 2.46 -9.43
CA PRO A 212 18.12 1.06 -9.24
C PRO A 212 17.85 0.69 -7.77
N LYS A 213 18.54 1.36 -6.83
CA LYS A 213 18.31 1.17 -5.38
C LYS A 213 16.93 1.69 -4.96
N ASP A 214 16.51 2.85 -5.47
CA ASP A 214 15.20 3.43 -5.18
C ASP A 214 14.08 2.57 -5.75
N GLN A 215 14.25 2.08 -6.99
CA GLN A 215 13.30 1.19 -7.64
C GLN A 215 13.16 -0.14 -6.88
N LYS A 216 14.28 -0.73 -6.42
CA LYS A 216 14.25 -1.94 -5.59
C LYS A 216 13.54 -1.69 -4.24
N ALA A 217 13.78 -0.55 -3.61
CA ALA A 217 13.08 -0.18 -2.38
C ALA A 217 11.58 0.02 -2.59
N CYS A 218 11.17 0.61 -3.71
CA CYS A 218 9.78 0.71 -4.15
C CYS A 218 9.16 -0.69 -4.27
N ILE A 219 9.74 -1.57 -5.09
CA ILE A 219 9.25 -2.94 -5.34
C ILE A 219 9.10 -3.74 -4.05
N ASN A 220 10.09 -3.68 -3.15
CA ASN A 220 10.06 -4.41 -1.88
C ASN A 220 8.90 -3.97 -0.97
N LYS A 221 8.50 -2.70 -1.05
CA LYS A 221 7.36 -2.14 -0.30
C LYS A 221 6.01 -2.36 -1.00
N SER A 222 6.01 -2.79 -2.26
CA SER A 222 4.81 -2.80 -3.12
C SER A 222 3.87 -3.98 -2.91
N GLY A 223 4.32 -5.06 -2.25
CA GLY A 223 3.48 -6.22 -1.95
C GLY A 223 2.90 -6.91 -3.20
N THR A 224 1.57 -7.04 -3.24
CA THR A 224 0.78 -7.77 -4.25
C THR A 224 0.10 -6.82 -5.25
N PHE A 225 -0.64 -7.37 -6.22
CA PHE A 225 -1.53 -6.61 -7.09
C PHE A 225 -2.53 -5.78 -6.29
N ASN A 226 -2.88 -4.60 -6.81
CA ASN A 226 -3.85 -3.66 -6.21
C ASN A 226 -5.21 -3.66 -6.93
N TYR A 227 -5.51 -4.71 -7.71
CA TYR A 227 -6.78 -4.94 -8.40
C TYR A 227 -7.27 -6.37 -8.14
N ASP A 228 -8.56 -6.60 -8.35
CA ASP A 228 -9.20 -7.91 -8.11
C ASP A 228 -8.53 -9.01 -8.96
N GLY A 229 -8.15 -10.11 -8.31
CA GLY A 229 -7.48 -11.24 -8.94
C GLY A 229 -8.28 -11.89 -10.06
N LYS A 230 -9.61 -11.71 -10.10
CA LYS A 230 -10.45 -12.18 -11.22
C LYS A 230 -10.08 -11.54 -12.55
N TYR A 231 -9.47 -10.34 -12.55
CA TYR A 231 -9.04 -9.63 -13.76
C TYR A 231 -7.59 -9.92 -14.16
N LYS A 232 -6.87 -10.75 -13.41
CA LYS A 232 -5.47 -11.06 -13.69
C LYS A 232 -5.35 -11.81 -15.02
N GLY A 233 -4.58 -11.25 -15.95
CA GLY A 233 -4.37 -11.77 -17.30
C GLY A 233 -5.46 -11.41 -18.29
N PHE A 234 -6.39 -10.50 -17.94
CA PHE A 234 -7.48 -10.12 -18.84
C PHE A 234 -6.99 -9.49 -20.12
N THR A 235 -5.88 -8.74 -20.08
CA THR A 235 -5.31 -8.13 -21.29
C THR A 235 -4.76 -9.14 -22.30
N ALA A 236 -4.72 -10.44 -21.96
CA ALA A 236 -4.42 -11.50 -22.92
C ALA A 236 -5.53 -11.70 -23.97
N LYS A 237 -6.77 -11.27 -23.65
CA LYS A 237 -7.91 -11.29 -24.58
C LYS A 237 -7.80 -10.15 -25.61
N SER A 238 -8.64 -10.18 -26.64
CA SER A 238 -8.74 -9.09 -27.63
C SER A 238 -9.43 -7.85 -27.04
N ILE A 239 -9.19 -6.67 -27.62
CA ILE A 239 -9.91 -5.45 -27.24
C ILE A 239 -11.44 -5.62 -27.30
N SER A 240 -11.94 -6.28 -28.35
CA SER A 240 -13.37 -6.56 -28.51
C SER A 240 -13.96 -7.40 -27.37
N SER A 241 -13.18 -8.35 -26.84
CA SER A 241 -13.60 -9.14 -25.69
C SER A 241 -13.60 -8.32 -24.40
N LEU A 242 -12.68 -7.36 -24.25
CA LEU A 242 -12.64 -6.46 -23.09
C LEU A 242 -13.79 -5.44 -23.14
N GLU A 243 -14.14 -4.94 -24.32
CA GLU A 243 -15.26 -3.99 -24.51
C GLU A 243 -16.62 -4.63 -24.20
N GLN A 244 -16.77 -5.92 -24.48
CA GLN A 244 -17.99 -6.70 -24.17
C GLN A 244 -18.04 -7.18 -22.72
N ASP A 245 -16.97 -7.04 -21.94
CA ASP A 245 -16.92 -7.45 -20.54
C ASP A 245 -17.62 -6.41 -19.66
N GLU A 246 -18.90 -6.66 -19.35
CA GLU A 246 -19.66 -5.81 -18.44
C GLU A 246 -19.06 -5.72 -17.03
N GLY A 247 -18.26 -6.70 -16.62
CA GLY A 247 -17.59 -6.72 -15.32
C GLY A 247 -16.58 -5.58 -15.19
N LEU A 248 -15.79 -5.30 -16.22
CA LEU A 248 -14.81 -4.21 -16.21
C LEU A 248 -15.48 -2.84 -16.02
N SER A 249 -16.54 -2.57 -16.78
CA SER A 249 -17.25 -1.29 -16.70
C SER A 249 -17.99 -1.12 -15.37
N LYS A 250 -18.69 -2.17 -14.89
CA LYS A 250 -19.37 -2.18 -13.58
C LYS A 250 -18.40 -1.95 -12.42
N ASP A 251 -17.19 -2.49 -12.50
CA ASP A 251 -16.15 -2.31 -11.48
C ASP A 251 -15.35 -1.00 -11.66
N GLY A 252 -15.76 -0.13 -12.60
CA GLY A 252 -15.25 1.22 -12.80
C GLY A 252 -13.96 1.33 -13.61
N PHE A 253 -13.58 0.28 -14.35
CA PHE A 253 -12.41 0.32 -15.23
C PHE A 253 -12.71 1.02 -16.56
N SER A 254 -11.74 1.78 -17.04
CA SER A 254 -11.73 2.38 -18.38
C SER A 254 -10.70 1.66 -19.25
N LEU A 255 -11.04 1.47 -20.53
CA LEU A 255 -10.15 0.89 -21.54
C LEU A 255 -9.31 1.96 -22.24
N ASN A 256 -8.10 1.58 -22.62
CA ASN A 256 -7.20 2.33 -23.49
C ASN A 256 -6.60 1.38 -24.52
N ASN A 257 -6.63 1.76 -25.80
CA ASN A 257 -6.08 0.96 -26.88
C ASN A 257 -5.37 1.87 -27.89
N LYS A 258 -4.18 1.46 -28.32
CA LYS A 258 -3.45 2.06 -29.43
C LYS A 258 -2.79 0.96 -30.25
N ARG A 259 -3.16 0.86 -31.52
CA ARG A 259 -2.55 -0.07 -32.49
C ARG A 259 -1.97 0.71 -33.66
N VAL A 260 -0.78 0.35 -34.11
CA VAL A 260 -0.07 1.02 -35.22
C VAL A 260 0.67 0.04 -36.11
N LEU A 261 0.66 0.29 -37.42
CA LEU A 261 1.38 -0.51 -38.42
C LEU A 261 2.86 -0.10 -38.43
N LEU A 262 3.76 -1.01 -38.09
CA LEU A 262 5.21 -0.77 -38.10
C LEU A 262 5.84 -1.00 -39.47
N GLY A 263 5.27 -1.89 -40.28
CA GLY A 263 5.80 -2.28 -41.58
C GLY A 263 5.34 -3.66 -41.99
N SER A 264 6.15 -4.38 -42.75
CA SER A 264 5.83 -5.72 -43.25
C SER A 264 7.03 -6.65 -43.26
N GLY A 265 6.80 -7.94 -43.05
CA GLY A 265 7.83 -8.98 -43.14
C GLY A 265 8.41 -9.45 -41.81
N ALA A 266 9.01 -10.65 -41.86
CA ALA A 266 9.58 -11.31 -40.69
C ALA A 266 10.72 -10.53 -40.03
N GLU A 267 11.54 -9.82 -40.82
CA GLU A 267 12.62 -8.98 -40.30
C GLU A 267 12.07 -7.82 -39.44
N VAL A 268 11.03 -7.14 -39.92
CA VAL A 268 10.36 -6.07 -39.15
C VAL A 268 9.76 -6.64 -37.87
N PHE A 269 9.18 -7.84 -37.91
CA PHE A 269 8.64 -8.51 -36.73
C PHE A 269 9.72 -8.84 -35.69
N GLU A 270 10.84 -9.44 -36.11
CA GLU A 270 11.94 -9.78 -35.18
C GLU A 270 12.59 -8.51 -34.60
N ASN A 271 12.80 -7.47 -35.42
CA ASN A 271 13.31 -6.18 -34.93
C ASN A 271 12.34 -5.52 -33.93
N ALA A 272 11.03 -5.55 -34.20
CA ALA A 272 10.02 -5.02 -33.29
C ALA A 272 9.95 -5.81 -31.99
N LYS A 273 10.11 -7.13 -32.05
CA LYS A 273 10.17 -8.01 -30.88
C LYS A 273 11.42 -7.74 -30.03
N ILE A 274 12.59 -7.54 -30.64
CA ILE A 274 13.82 -7.14 -29.94
C ILE A 274 13.65 -5.78 -29.27
N ALA A 275 13.07 -4.80 -29.97
CA ALA A 275 12.78 -3.47 -29.43
C ALA A 275 11.81 -3.55 -28.24
N LEU A 276 10.79 -4.39 -28.34
CA LEU A 276 9.84 -4.62 -27.24
C LEU A 276 10.54 -5.27 -26.03
N LYS A 277 11.34 -6.32 -26.25
CA LYS A 277 12.11 -7.03 -25.21
C LYS A 277 13.14 -6.16 -24.50
N SER A 278 13.62 -5.11 -25.15
CA SER A 278 14.61 -4.15 -24.61
C SER A 278 13.96 -2.88 -24.03
N TRP A 279 12.64 -2.87 -23.83
CA TRP A 279 11.89 -1.72 -23.29
C TRP A 279 11.98 -0.45 -24.14
N ARG A 280 12.26 -0.58 -25.45
CA ARG A 280 12.42 0.59 -26.35
C ARG A 280 11.20 1.50 -26.39
N HIS A 281 10.01 0.92 -26.26
CA HIS A 281 8.72 1.60 -26.19
C HIS A 281 8.54 2.50 -24.95
N PHE A 282 9.43 2.42 -23.96
CA PHE A 282 9.61 3.34 -22.83
C PHE A 282 10.86 4.22 -22.97
N GLY A 283 11.49 4.31 -24.14
CA GLY A 283 12.65 5.14 -24.41
C GLY A 283 12.31 6.63 -24.55
N LEU A 284 11.61 7.19 -23.55
CA LEU A 284 11.10 8.56 -23.54
C LEU A 284 11.82 9.38 -22.46
N ASP A 285 12.02 10.68 -22.68
CA ASP A 285 12.75 11.52 -21.71
C ASP A 285 12.06 11.64 -20.35
N TRP A 286 10.73 11.47 -20.36
CA TRP A 286 9.86 11.64 -19.21
C TRP A 286 9.38 10.31 -18.60
N THR A 287 9.68 9.15 -19.19
CA THR A 287 9.34 7.86 -18.57
C THR A 287 10.34 6.78 -18.95
N PHE A 288 10.63 5.85 -18.06
CA PHE A 288 11.51 4.72 -18.37
C PHE A 288 11.25 3.50 -17.49
N VAL A 289 11.73 2.36 -17.98
CA VAL A 289 11.91 1.11 -17.22
C VAL A 289 13.41 0.78 -17.22
N ASP A 290 13.93 0.16 -16.16
CA ASP A 290 15.31 -0.32 -16.15
C ASP A 290 15.50 -1.35 -17.28
N PRO A 291 16.39 -1.11 -18.27
CA PRO A 291 16.58 -2.00 -19.41
C PRO A 291 17.09 -3.39 -19.03
N LYS A 292 17.57 -3.59 -17.80
CA LYS A 292 17.96 -4.91 -17.27
C LYS A 292 16.77 -5.74 -16.80
N THR A 293 15.58 -5.16 -16.72
CA THR A 293 14.35 -5.84 -16.31
C THR A 293 13.99 -6.94 -17.32
N GLN A 294 13.93 -8.18 -16.85
CA GLN A 294 13.55 -9.30 -17.70
C GLN A 294 12.04 -9.35 -17.93
N ILE A 295 11.60 -9.60 -19.16
CA ILE A 295 10.19 -9.85 -19.46
C ILE A 295 9.90 -11.32 -19.20
N LYS A 296 9.66 -11.65 -17.92
CA LYS A 296 9.35 -13.00 -17.46
C LYS A 296 8.17 -12.96 -16.49
N GLN A 297 7.25 -13.90 -16.60
CA GLN A 297 6.14 -14.01 -15.66
C GLN A 297 6.64 -14.02 -14.20
N GLY A 298 6.07 -13.15 -13.37
CA GLY A 298 6.47 -12.98 -11.98
C GLY A 298 7.50 -11.88 -11.74
N GLU A 299 8.18 -11.39 -12.77
CA GLU A 299 9.18 -10.33 -12.63
C GLU A 299 8.51 -9.02 -12.18
N LYS A 300 9.05 -8.41 -11.11
CA LYS A 300 8.58 -7.12 -10.60
C LYS A 300 9.49 -6.01 -11.07
N PHE A 301 8.91 -4.88 -11.44
CA PHE A 301 9.65 -3.74 -11.98
C PHE A 301 8.95 -2.42 -11.63
N CYS A 302 9.63 -1.32 -11.95
CA CYS A 302 9.08 0.02 -11.81
C CYS A 302 9.05 0.73 -13.16
N VAL A 303 7.90 1.32 -13.47
CA VAL A 303 7.84 2.42 -14.45
C VAL A 303 8.10 3.71 -13.69
N CYS A 304 9.12 4.45 -14.10
CA CYS A 304 9.49 5.72 -13.48
C CYS A 304 9.06 6.86 -14.39
N VAL A 305 8.15 7.71 -13.94
CA VAL A 305 7.57 8.82 -14.72
C VAL A 305 7.99 10.15 -14.12
N LYS A 306 8.52 11.05 -14.95
CA LYS A 306 8.80 12.43 -14.61
C LYS A 306 7.52 13.24 -14.79
N GLU A 307 6.92 13.60 -13.66
CA GLU A 307 5.89 14.63 -13.61
C GLU A 307 6.57 15.99 -13.33
N PHE A 308 5.81 17.10 -13.36
CA PHE A 308 6.36 18.46 -13.34
C PHE A 308 7.45 18.62 -12.26
N LEU A 309 7.15 18.27 -11.00
CA LEU A 309 8.09 18.00 -9.89
C LEU A 309 7.29 17.17 -8.83
N PRO A 310 7.56 15.89 -8.51
CA PRO A 310 8.77 15.05 -8.65
C PRO A 310 8.64 13.85 -9.64
N TRP A 311 9.65 12.97 -9.70
CA TRP A 311 9.50 11.64 -10.31
C TRP A 311 8.57 10.75 -9.48
N VAL A 312 7.71 10.01 -10.17
CA VAL A 312 6.82 9.00 -9.59
C VAL A 312 7.31 7.62 -10.00
N MET A 313 7.59 6.75 -9.03
CA MET A 313 7.87 5.33 -9.27
C MET A 313 6.58 4.54 -9.11
N MET A 314 6.22 3.81 -10.15
CA MET A 314 5.00 3.03 -10.22
C MET A 314 5.37 1.55 -10.32
N PRO A 315 5.09 0.74 -9.27
CA PRO A 315 5.48 -0.67 -9.24
C PRO A 315 4.48 -1.56 -9.99
N LEU A 316 5.01 -2.47 -10.79
CA LEU A 316 4.25 -3.44 -11.58
C LEU A 316 4.88 -4.84 -11.47
N GLN A 317 4.13 -5.84 -11.92
CA GLN A 317 4.61 -7.20 -12.09
C GLN A 317 4.14 -7.76 -13.43
N VAL A 318 5.03 -8.44 -14.15
CA VAL A 318 4.68 -9.18 -15.37
C VAL A 318 3.75 -10.34 -15.00
N VAL A 319 2.51 -10.30 -15.52
CA VAL A 319 1.44 -11.25 -15.21
C VAL A 319 1.52 -12.48 -16.10
N TYR A 320 1.80 -12.28 -17.38
CA TYR A 320 1.96 -13.32 -18.38
C TYR A 320 2.88 -12.85 -19.51
N VAL A 321 3.44 -13.81 -20.24
CA VAL A 321 4.18 -13.59 -21.48
C VAL A 321 3.62 -14.56 -22.50
N ASN A 322 3.15 -14.06 -23.64
CA ASN A 322 2.62 -14.84 -24.74
C ASN A 322 3.56 -14.73 -25.93
N GLU A 323 4.00 -15.87 -26.45
CA GLU A 323 4.78 -15.95 -27.68
C GLU A 323 4.19 -17.07 -28.55
N SER A 324 3.76 -16.71 -29.76
CA SER A 324 3.34 -17.67 -30.78
C SER A 324 4.31 -17.61 -31.95
N SER A 325 4.85 -18.77 -32.33
CA SER A 325 5.74 -18.89 -33.48
C SER A 325 4.94 -19.15 -34.75
N ALA A 326 5.42 -18.62 -35.87
CA ALA A 326 4.85 -18.92 -37.17
C ALA A 326 4.99 -20.42 -37.47
N ALA A 327 3.89 -21.16 -37.38
CA ALA A 327 3.83 -22.50 -37.96
C ALA A 327 4.13 -22.36 -39.46
N LYS A 328 4.87 -23.33 -40.06
CA LYS A 328 5.32 -23.31 -41.47
C LYS A 328 4.25 -22.91 -42.51
N ARG A 329 2.96 -23.04 -42.17
CA ARG A 329 1.81 -22.72 -43.03
C ARG A 329 1.13 -21.37 -42.77
N LYS A 330 1.25 -20.76 -41.58
CA LYS A 330 0.40 -19.62 -41.21
C LYS A 330 1.04 -18.23 -41.32
N ARG A 331 2.37 -18.08 -41.38
CA ARG A 331 3.08 -16.77 -41.39
C ARG A 331 2.69 -15.78 -40.26
N VAL A 332 1.75 -16.13 -39.39
CA VAL A 332 1.32 -15.37 -38.22
C VAL A 332 2.17 -15.73 -37.03
N ALA A 333 2.71 -14.71 -36.37
CA ALA A 333 3.45 -14.84 -35.11
C ALA A 333 3.14 -13.64 -34.22
N SER A 334 3.23 -13.83 -32.91
CA SER A 334 3.02 -12.74 -31.96
C SER A 334 3.96 -12.88 -30.78
N PHE A 335 4.33 -11.74 -30.21
CA PHE A 335 5.00 -11.66 -28.93
C PHE A 335 4.38 -10.54 -28.12
N GLY A 336 4.02 -10.79 -26.87
CA GLY A 336 3.52 -9.76 -25.98
C GLY A 336 3.53 -10.18 -24.52
N PHE A 337 3.40 -9.22 -23.63
CA PHE A 337 3.34 -9.45 -22.20
C PHE A 337 2.35 -8.48 -21.56
N GLY A 338 1.65 -8.95 -20.54
CA GLY A 338 0.78 -8.13 -19.71
C GLY A 338 1.43 -7.85 -18.37
N SER A 339 1.34 -6.62 -17.90
CA SER A 339 1.86 -6.17 -16.60
C SER A 339 0.75 -5.62 -15.74
N GLY A 340 0.63 -6.14 -14.52
CA GLY A 340 -0.36 -5.72 -13.54
C GLY A 340 0.24 -4.77 -12.51
N THR A 341 -0.54 -3.80 -12.06
CA THR A 341 -0.10 -2.81 -11.06
C THR A 341 -0.07 -3.38 -9.64
N LEU A 342 0.94 -3.00 -8.86
CA LEU A 342 1.09 -3.38 -7.45
C LEU A 342 0.63 -2.24 -6.52
N HIS A 343 0.49 -2.52 -5.21
CA HIS A 343 0.30 -1.44 -4.23
C HIS A 343 1.49 -0.46 -4.29
N GLY A 344 1.23 0.84 -4.29
CA GLY A 344 2.24 1.83 -4.66
C GLY A 344 1.95 2.56 -5.96
N HIS A 345 1.20 1.92 -6.85
CA HIS A 345 0.83 2.48 -8.15
C HIS A 345 -0.35 3.45 -8.00
N LEU A 346 -0.34 4.53 -8.79
CA LEU A 346 -1.44 5.49 -8.84
C LEU A 346 -2.74 4.88 -9.40
N LEU A 347 -2.67 3.73 -10.05
CA LEU A 347 -3.77 3.09 -10.78
C LEU A 347 -3.86 1.63 -10.37
N ALA A 348 -5.06 1.10 -10.44
CA ALA A 348 -5.35 -0.33 -10.42
C ALA A 348 -5.61 -0.71 -11.88
N ALA A 349 -4.72 -1.50 -12.48
CA ALA A 349 -4.68 -1.70 -13.92
C ALA A 349 -3.90 -2.96 -14.33
N GLU A 350 -4.14 -3.38 -15.56
CA GLU A 350 -3.26 -4.26 -16.31
C GLU A 350 -3.04 -3.67 -17.71
N GLU A 351 -1.80 -3.73 -18.19
CA GLU A 351 -1.39 -3.20 -19.50
C GLU A 351 -0.57 -4.23 -20.28
N ARG A 352 -1.00 -4.48 -21.52
CA ARG A 352 -0.32 -5.30 -22.51
C ARG A 352 0.43 -4.43 -23.52
N PHE A 353 1.65 -4.87 -23.81
CA PHE A 353 2.38 -4.47 -25.00
C PHE A 353 2.59 -5.69 -25.89
N SER A 354 2.29 -5.58 -27.18
CA SER A 354 2.42 -6.69 -28.12
C SER A 354 2.88 -6.27 -29.51
N VAL A 355 3.60 -7.17 -30.17
CA VAL A 355 3.91 -7.13 -31.60
C VAL A 355 3.32 -8.37 -32.28
N GLU A 356 2.71 -8.19 -33.44
CA GLU A 356 2.04 -9.25 -34.20
C GLU A 356 2.39 -9.09 -35.68
N ILE A 357 2.73 -10.18 -36.36
CA ILE A 357 2.72 -10.25 -37.82
C ILE A 357 1.46 -11.00 -38.24
N ASP A 358 0.62 -10.37 -39.06
CA ASP A 358 -0.65 -10.94 -39.50
C ASP A 358 -0.54 -11.75 -40.81
N GLU A 359 -1.66 -12.29 -41.28
CA GLU A 359 -1.74 -13.11 -42.49
C GLU A 359 -1.36 -12.34 -43.76
N ASN A 360 -1.48 -10.99 -43.74
CA ASN A 360 -1.09 -10.10 -44.82
C ASN A 360 0.38 -9.68 -44.73
N ASN A 361 1.17 -10.33 -43.87
CA ASN A 361 2.58 -10.03 -43.63
C ASN A 361 2.79 -8.61 -43.05
N GLN A 362 1.75 -8.00 -42.46
CA GLN A 362 1.82 -6.69 -41.82
C GLN A 362 2.19 -6.84 -40.35
N VAL A 363 3.11 -5.99 -39.87
CA VAL A 363 3.60 -6.01 -38.50
C VAL A 363 2.97 -4.88 -37.70
N TRP A 364 2.25 -5.22 -36.65
CA TRP A 364 1.53 -4.29 -35.79
C TRP A 364 2.16 -4.21 -34.40
N TYR A 365 2.19 -3.02 -33.83
CA TYR A 365 2.44 -2.80 -32.41
C TYR A 365 1.15 -2.36 -31.73
N GLU A 366 0.88 -2.89 -30.54
CA GLU A 366 -0.33 -2.56 -29.78
C GLU A 366 -0.03 -2.34 -28.29
N VAL A 367 -0.67 -1.30 -27.74
CA VAL A 367 -0.80 -1.03 -26.31
C VAL A 367 -2.27 -1.21 -25.95
N LEU A 368 -2.57 -2.14 -25.05
CA LEU A 368 -3.93 -2.40 -24.57
C LEU A 368 -3.95 -2.41 -23.05
N SER A 369 -4.75 -1.54 -22.43
CA SER A 369 -4.90 -1.52 -20.98
C SER A 369 -6.32 -1.30 -20.50
N PHE A 370 -6.60 -1.79 -19.29
CA PHE A 370 -7.76 -1.39 -18.50
C PHE A 370 -7.26 -0.79 -17.19
N SER A 371 -7.90 0.27 -16.69
CA SER A 371 -7.43 0.94 -15.48
C SER A 371 -8.53 1.72 -14.75
N LYS A 372 -8.35 1.89 -13.44
CA LYS A 372 -9.12 2.83 -12.61
C LYS A 372 -8.23 3.50 -11.56
N PRO A 373 -8.62 4.67 -11.01
CA PRO A 373 -7.87 5.32 -9.94
C PRO A 373 -7.68 4.41 -8.72
N ALA A 374 -6.44 4.29 -8.23
CA ALA A 374 -6.13 3.58 -6.98
C ALA A 374 -5.65 4.51 -5.86
N HIS A 375 -5.40 5.78 -6.16
CA HIS A 375 -4.90 6.78 -5.21
C HIS A 375 -5.71 8.09 -5.30
N ILE A 376 -5.75 8.88 -4.22
CA ILE A 376 -6.50 10.15 -4.19
C ILE A 376 -6.01 11.11 -5.29
N LEU A 377 -4.70 11.14 -5.55
CA LEU A 377 -4.11 11.97 -6.61
C LEU A 377 -4.66 11.60 -7.99
N SER A 378 -4.79 10.31 -8.32
CA SER A 378 -5.34 9.88 -9.61
C SER A 378 -6.85 10.00 -9.69
N PHE A 379 -7.54 9.96 -8.55
CA PHE A 379 -8.98 10.21 -8.49
C PHE A 379 -9.29 11.68 -8.78
N VAL A 380 -8.63 12.61 -8.07
CA VAL A 380 -8.81 14.06 -8.27
C VAL A 380 -8.32 14.48 -9.66
N ALA A 381 -7.25 13.87 -10.16
CA ALA A 381 -6.70 14.16 -11.48
C ALA A 381 -7.20 13.20 -12.58
N ALA A 382 -8.37 12.57 -12.43
CA ALA A 382 -8.82 11.50 -13.35
C ALA A 382 -8.84 11.92 -14.84
N PRO A 383 -9.31 13.11 -15.24
CA PRO A 383 -9.22 13.55 -16.64
C PRO A 383 -7.78 13.66 -17.14
N TYR A 384 -6.88 14.17 -16.30
CA TYR A 384 -5.46 14.30 -16.60
C TYR A 384 -4.78 12.93 -16.72
N VAL A 385 -5.10 11.98 -15.84
CA VAL A 385 -4.61 10.60 -15.92
C VAL A 385 -4.99 9.96 -17.25
N LYS A 386 -6.26 10.07 -17.66
CA LYS A 386 -6.73 9.54 -18.96
C LYS A 386 -5.99 10.19 -20.13
N LEU A 387 -5.76 11.50 -20.07
CA LEU A 387 -4.96 12.21 -21.07
C LEU A 387 -3.53 11.67 -21.13
N ARG A 388 -2.88 11.46 -19.98
CA ARG A 388 -1.50 10.96 -19.89
C ARG A 388 -1.35 9.51 -20.36
N GLN A 389 -2.34 8.65 -20.10
CA GLN A 389 -2.34 7.28 -20.63
C GLN A 389 -2.44 7.25 -22.16
N LYS A 390 -3.30 8.09 -22.75
CA LYS A 390 -3.38 8.23 -24.21
C LYS A 390 -2.09 8.80 -24.79
N TYR A 391 -1.56 9.85 -24.17
CA TYR A 391 -0.30 10.47 -24.55
C TYR A 391 0.86 9.47 -24.51
N PHE A 392 0.94 8.65 -23.46
CA PHE A 392 1.92 7.57 -23.37
C PHE A 392 1.78 6.58 -24.52
N ALA A 393 0.56 6.09 -24.79
CA ALA A 393 0.32 5.11 -25.85
C ALA A 393 0.72 5.67 -27.24
N ASP A 394 0.43 6.96 -27.50
CA ASP A 394 0.83 7.64 -28.73
C ASP A 394 2.35 7.78 -28.86
N GLU A 395 3.03 8.26 -27.81
CA GLU A 395 4.49 8.44 -27.83
C GLU A 395 5.22 7.10 -27.91
N SER A 396 4.73 6.09 -27.19
CA SER A 396 5.23 4.72 -27.25
C SER A 396 5.15 4.15 -28.68
N ALA A 397 4.01 4.33 -29.34
CA ALA A 397 3.82 3.93 -30.74
C ALA A 397 4.77 4.67 -31.70
N LYS A 398 4.96 5.98 -31.52
CA LYS A 398 5.91 6.78 -32.33
C LYS A 398 7.35 6.31 -32.15
N VAL A 399 7.77 5.98 -30.93
CA VAL A 399 9.12 5.48 -30.65
C VAL A 399 9.37 4.14 -31.35
N MET A 400 8.39 3.23 -31.30
CA MET A 400 8.47 1.95 -32.01
C MET A 400 8.54 2.14 -33.52
N LEU A 401 7.65 2.96 -34.09
CA LEU A 401 7.66 3.32 -35.51
C LEU A 401 9.01 3.89 -35.94
N LYS A 402 9.51 4.89 -35.22
CA LYS A 402 10.79 5.54 -35.50
C LYS A 402 11.93 4.53 -35.48
N HIS A 403 11.99 3.69 -34.45
CA HIS A 403 13.03 2.67 -34.32
C HIS A 403 13.05 1.72 -35.52
N ILE A 404 11.89 1.19 -35.92
CA ILE A 404 11.78 0.31 -37.09
C ILE A 404 12.12 1.02 -38.39
N SER A 405 11.67 2.27 -38.56
CA SER A 405 11.97 3.05 -39.77
C SER A 405 13.46 3.35 -39.95
N SER A 406 14.22 3.45 -38.85
CA SER A 406 15.67 3.71 -38.86
C SER A 406 16.52 2.43 -38.93
N SER A 407 15.90 1.26 -38.82
CA SER A 407 16.56 -0.05 -38.96
C SER A 407 16.38 -0.67 -40.35
N LYS A 408 15.69 0.02 -41.27
CA LYS A 408 15.67 -0.26 -42.70
C LYS A 408 16.85 0.43 -43.36
#